data_AF-A0A7V9UVY6-F1
#
_entry.id   AF-A0A7V9UVY6-F1
#
_cell.length_a   1.000
_cell.length_b   1.000
_cell.length_c   1.000
_cell.angle_alpha   90.00
_cell.angle_beta   90.00
_cell.angle_gamma   90.00
#
_symmetry.space_group_name_H-M   'P 1'
#
loop_
_entity.id
_entity.type
_entity.pdbx_description
1 polymer ?
#
loop_
_entity_poly.entity_id
_entity_poly.type
_entity_poly.pdbx_seq_one_letter_code
_entity_poly.pdbx_strand_id
1 'polypeptide(L)'
;FIGPSPEAMEAMGGKISARKIAIEAGVPVVPGTTESLQSFEDAREVAASFGYPVMLKASAGGGGKGMRLVVKENDLKNALEAAQSEAESSFGDSSVYVEKAIVRPRHIEIQIFSDKHGNHVHLGERECSIQRRHQKVIEECPSPINDTNLRRKMGECAILVAKAVNYVGAGTVEFLVSDLDKSFYFLEMNTRLQVEHPVTELVTRIDLVREQINVAFGEKLSFTQEDVNWDGHAIECRVYAEDPENNFLPSPGRITRLRLPQGSGVRDDGGVYEGAEVSIYYDPMISKLCVYARTRREAIDRMRRALREYEVGGIKTTLPFFREIMEDEEFIAGKLDTGFIERFNERKKAKELSETERDMALIVSALAYADKQKALSDNATKPDVKISRWAIAGRMNSFGNHF
;
A
#
# COMPACT_ATOMS: atom_id res chain seq x y z
N PHE A 1 -4.62 -25.46 -10.70
CA PHE A 1 -4.68 -24.17 -10.00
C PHE A 1 -3.32 -23.91 -9.36
N ILE A 2 -2.70 -22.75 -9.60
CA ILE A 2 -1.40 -22.38 -9.01
C ILE A 2 -1.69 -21.56 -7.73
N GLY A 3 -1.87 -22.26 -6.62
CA GLY A 3 -2.28 -21.67 -5.36
C GLY A 3 -2.79 -22.74 -4.38
N PRO A 4 -3.30 -22.33 -3.22
CA PRO A 4 -3.81 -23.24 -2.18
C PRO A 4 -5.08 -23.96 -2.60
N SER A 5 -5.51 -24.93 -1.79
CA SER A 5 -6.77 -25.63 -2.04
C SER A 5 -7.99 -24.71 -1.85
N PRO A 6 -9.13 -24.99 -2.50
CA PRO A 6 -10.38 -24.26 -2.28
C PRO A 6 -10.78 -24.17 -0.80
N GLU A 7 -10.58 -25.25 -0.05
CA GLU A 7 -10.92 -25.33 1.38
C GLU A 7 -10.05 -24.36 2.20
N ALA A 8 -8.75 -24.27 1.90
CA ALA A 8 -7.86 -23.31 2.56
C ALA A 8 -8.22 -21.85 2.20
N MET A 9 -8.63 -21.60 0.94
CA MET A 9 -9.10 -20.28 0.51
C MET A 9 -10.39 -19.88 1.21
N GLU A 10 -11.35 -20.79 1.35
CA GLU A 10 -12.61 -20.55 2.05
C GLU A 10 -12.39 -20.33 3.55
N ALA A 11 -11.59 -21.20 4.19
CA ALA A 11 -11.27 -21.12 5.60
C ALA A 11 -10.64 -19.77 5.98
N MET A 12 -9.71 -19.28 5.16
CA MET A 12 -8.96 -18.04 5.42
C MET A 12 -9.58 -16.79 4.77
N GLY A 13 -10.56 -16.95 3.87
CA GLY A 13 -11.23 -15.83 3.20
C GLY A 13 -12.19 -15.07 4.11
N GLY A 14 -12.74 -15.72 5.14
CA GLY A 14 -13.57 -15.09 6.16
C GLY A 14 -12.76 -14.59 7.35
N LYS A 15 -12.92 -13.32 7.74
CA LYS A 15 -12.23 -12.76 8.92
C LYS A 15 -12.51 -13.53 10.21
N ILE A 16 -13.77 -13.93 10.42
CA ILE A 16 -14.20 -14.65 11.62
C ILE A 16 -13.63 -16.07 11.63
N SER A 17 -13.72 -16.79 10.51
CA SER A 17 -13.19 -18.16 10.39
C SER A 17 -11.66 -18.16 10.53
N ALA A 18 -10.97 -17.25 9.84
CA ALA A 18 -9.51 -17.10 9.94
C ALA A 18 -9.06 -16.79 11.38
N ARG A 19 -9.77 -15.89 12.08
CA ARG A 19 -9.47 -15.57 13.49
C ARG A 19 -9.68 -16.78 14.40
N LYS A 20 -10.75 -17.54 14.21
CA LYS A 20 -11.03 -18.76 14.99
C LYS A 20 -9.91 -19.80 14.79
N ILE A 21 -9.51 -20.03 13.54
CA ILE A 21 -8.41 -20.93 13.19
C ILE A 21 -7.10 -20.47 13.82
N ALA A 22 -6.80 -19.16 13.78
CA ALA A 22 -5.60 -18.61 14.42
C ALA A 22 -5.60 -18.85 15.94
N ILE A 23 -6.73 -18.63 16.62
CA ILE A 23 -6.88 -18.91 18.06
C ILE A 23 -6.65 -20.40 18.35
N GLU A 24 -7.31 -21.30 17.60
CA GLU A 24 -7.18 -22.75 17.75
C GLU A 24 -5.76 -23.24 17.49
N ALA A 25 -5.03 -22.58 16.58
CA ALA A 25 -3.62 -22.83 16.29
C ALA A 25 -2.66 -22.22 17.34
N GLY A 26 -3.17 -21.53 18.37
CA GLY A 26 -2.37 -20.90 19.41
C GLY A 26 -1.68 -19.60 18.98
N VAL A 27 -2.14 -18.96 17.91
CA VAL A 27 -1.60 -17.70 17.40
C VAL A 27 -2.29 -16.53 18.12
N PRO A 28 -1.54 -15.53 18.63
CA PRO A 28 -2.13 -14.36 19.26
C PRO A 28 -3.05 -13.61 18.30
N VAL A 29 -4.28 -13.31 18.74
CA VAL A 29 -5.22 -12.43 18.03
C VAL A 29 -5.53 -11.21 18.88
N VAL A 30 -5.99 -10.13 18.27
CA VAL A 30 -6.38 -8.93 19.04
C VAL A 30 -7.47 -9.33 20.04
N PRO A 31 -7.27 -9.07 21.35
CA PRO A 31 -8.31 -9.30 22.34
C PRO A 31 -9.55 -8.51 21.97
N GLY A 32 -10.69 -9.16 21.89
CA GLY A 32 -11.92 -8.53 21.44
C GLY A 32 -13.10 -9.44 21.56
N THR A 33 -14.30 -8.86 21.67
CA THR A 33 -15.53 -9.64 21.82
C THR A 33 -15.80 -10.47 20.58
N THR A 34 -16.39 -11.65 20.79
CA THR A 34 -16.90 -12.51 19.72
C THR A 34 -18.34 -12.18 19.36
N GLU A 35 -19.05 -11.54 20.30
CA GLU A 35 -20.44 -11.13 20.16
C GLU A 35 -20.54 -9.60 20.07
N SER A 36 -21.59 -9.14 19.42
CA SER A 36 -21.93 -7.73 19.33
C SER A 36 -22.36 -7.19 20.69
N LEU A 37 -22.00 -5.94 20.98
CA LEU A 37 -22.38 -5.24 22.19
C LEU A 37 -23.91 -5.06 22.26
N GLN A 38 -24.49 -5.38 23.41
CA GLN A 38 -25.94 -5.31 23.62
C GLN A 38 -26.40 -3.98 24.23
N SER A 39 -25.50 -3.29 24.94
CA SER A 39 -25.80 -2.02 25.62
C SER A 39 -24.55 -1.18 25.89
N PHE A 40 -24.73 0.06 26.31
CA PHE A 40 -23.63 0.91 26.77
C PHE A 40 -22.92 0.31 28.00
N GLU A 41 -23.66 -0.23 28.96
CA GLU A 41 -23.09 -0.88 30.15
C GLU A 41 -22.23 -2.08 29.80
N ASP A 42 -22.70 -2.91 28.88
CA ASP A 42 -21.94 -4.04 28.32
C ASP A 42 -20.64 -3.56 27.65
N ALA A 43 -20.74 -2.54 26.79
CA ALA A 43 -19.57 -1.91 26.17
C ALA A 43 -18.57 -1.36 27.20
N ARG A 44 -19.07 -0.77 28.29
CA ARG A 44 -18.27 -0.18 29.37
C ARG A 44 -17.51 -1.25 30.15
N GLU A 45 -18.16 -2.34 30.53
CA GLU A 45 -17.55 -3.47 31.23
C GLU A 45 -16.49 -4.16 30.37
N VAL A 46 -16.83 -4.46 29.12
CA VAL A 46 -15.92 -5.07 28.15
C VAL A 46 -14.70 -4.17 27.91
N ALA A 47 -14.89 -2.88 27.64
CA ALA A 47 -13.80 -1.96 27.39
C ALA A 47 -12.88 -1.80 28.62
N ALA A 48 -13.46 -1.79 29.83
CA ALA A 48 -12.69 -1.77 31.07
C ALA A 48 -11.87 -3.06 31.25
N SER A 49 -12.41 -4.23 30.87
CA SER A 49 -11.72 -5.52 30.98
C SER A 49 -10.49 -5.63 30.05
N PHE A 50 -10.56 -5.07 28.84
CA PHE A 50 -9.42 -4.97 27.93
C PHE A 50 -8.47 -3.82 28.30
N GLY A 51 -8.96 -2.87 29.08
CA GLY A 51 -8.31 -1.59 29.38
C GLY A 51 -8.29 -0.66 28.17
N TYR A 52 -8.31 0.65 28.42
CA TYR A 52 -8.19 1.64 27.35
C TYR A 52 -6.75 1.77 26.82
N PRO A 53 -6.53 2.22 25.57
CA PRO A 53 -7.56 2.50 24.56
C PRO A 53 -8.16 1.22 23.95
N VAL A 54 -9.40 1.34 23.47
CA VAL A 54 -10.13 0.28 22.75
C VAL A 54 -10.63 0.78 21.40
N MET A 55 -10.90 -0.12 20.47
CA MET A 55 -11.44 0.17 19.14
C MET A 55 -12.83 -0.44 19.04
N LEU A 56 -13.82 0.40 18.74
CA LEU A 56 -15.15 -0.05 18.33
C LEU A 56 -15.13 -0.35 16.84
N LYS A 57 -15.73 -1.46 16.41
CA LYS A 57 -15.80 -1.87 15.01
C LYS A 57 -17.19 -2.39 14.66
N ALA A 58 -17.70 -2.01 13.48
CA ALA A 58 -18.93 -2.57 12.92
C ALA A 58 -18.75 -4.06 12.56
N SER A 59 -19.70 -4.92 12.94
CA SER A 59 -19.60 -6.37 12.70
C SER A 59 -19.69 -6.74 11.22
N ALA A 60 -20.52 -6.01 10.44
CA ALA A 60 -20.66 -6.19 9.00
C ALA A 60 -19.65 -5.36 8.17
N GLY A 61 -18.72 -4.64 8.82
CA GLY A 61 -17.87 -3.62 8.19
C GLY A 61 -16.57 -4.13 7.56
N GLY A 62 -16.14 -3.48 6.48
CA GLY A 62 -14.84 -3.66 5.82
C GLY A 62 -14.24 -2.34 5.33
N GLY A 63 -12.91 -2.28 5.22
CA GLY A 63 -12.21 -1.16 4.55
C GLY A 63 -12.18 0.18 5.31
N GLY A 64 -12.15 0.18 6.64
CA GLY A 64 -11.96 1.43 7.41
C GLY A 64 -13.23 2.02 8.03
N LYS A 65 -14.40 1.69 7.50
CA LYS A 65 -15.70 2.30 7.87
C LYS A 65 -16.28 1.70 9.16
N GLY A 66 -16.91 2.53 9.98
CA GLY A 66 -17.53 2.10 11.24
C GLY A 66 -16.52 1.71 12.33
N MET A 67 -15.32 2.30 12.30
CA MET A 67 -14.31 2.10 13.35
C MET A 67 -14.08 3.36 14.16
N ARG A 68 -14.05 3.26 15.49
CA ARG A 68 -13.84 4.41 16.39
C ARG A 68 -12.86 4.05 17.52
N LEU A 69 -11.78 4.83 17.63
CA LEU A 69 -10.83 4.73 18.73
C LEU A 69 -11.40 5.43 19.97
N VAL A 70 -11.45 4.71 21.09
CA VAL A 70 -11.88 5.22 22.39
C VAL A 70 -10.68 5.22 23.32
N VAL A 71 -10.19 6.41 23.69
CA VAL A 71 -8.97 6.57 24.47
C VAL A 71 -9.22 6.50 25.98
N LYS A 72 -10.43 6.86 26.42
CA LYS A 72 -10.86 6.87 27.82
C LYS A 72 -12.36 6.61 27.90
N GLU A 73 -12.83 6.15 29.06
CA GLU A 73 -14.22 5.75 29.30
C GLU A 73 -15.24 6.86 28.99
N ASN A 74 -14.93 8.13 29.29
CA ASN A 74 -15.82 9.25 29.03
C ASN A 74 -16.17 9.45 27.55
N ASP A 75 -15.34 8.95 26.63
CA ASP A 75 -15.56 9.09 25.20
C ASP A 75 -16.38 7.91 24.63
N LEU A 76 -16.56 6.82 25.40
CA LEU A 76 -17.14 5.56 24.94
C LEU A 76 -18.58 5.72 24.45
N LYS A 77 -19.42 6.46 25.20
CA LYS A 77 -20.84 6.58 24.87
C LYS A 77 -21.05 7.22 23.50
N ASN A 78 -20.44 8.38 23.28
CA ASN A 78 -20.53 9.11 22.02
C ASN A 78 -19.93 8.30 20.86
N ALA A 79 -18.82 7.60 21.11
CA ALA A 79 -18.17 6.78 20.10
C ALA A 79 -19.02 5.55 19.71
N LEU A 80 -19.71 4.93 20.67
CA LEU A 80 -20.62 3.80 20.43
C LEU A 80 -21.81 4.22 19.58
N GLU A 81 -22.51 5.28 19.98
CA GLU A 81 -23.67 5.80 19.23
C GLU A 81 -23.28 6.18 17.79
N ALA A 82 -22.13 6.85 17.62
CA ALA A 82 -21.62 7.20 16.30
C ALA A 82 -21.25 5.96 15.46
N ALA A 83 -20.59 4.96 16.06
CA ALA A 83 -20.22 3.73 15.38
C ALA A 83 -21.46 2.94 14.93
N GLN A 84 -22.48 2.81 15.78
CA GLN A 84 -23.74 2.14 15.46
C GLN A 84 -24.49 2.86 14.33
N SER A 85 -24.56 4.19 14.38
CA SER A 85 -25.21 4.99 13.33
C SER A 85 -24.48 4.90 11.98
N GLU A 86 -23.15 4.90 11.99
CA GLU A 86 -22.34 4.72 10.78
C GLU A 86 -22.48 3.30 10.21
N ALA A 87 -22.54 2.28 11.08
CA ALA A 87 -22.73 0.89 10.69
C ALA A 87 -24.11 0.67 10.05
N GLU A 88 -25.17 1.18 10.69
CA GLU A 88 -26.54 1.12 10.17
C GLU A 88 -26.66 1.81 8.81
N SER A 89 -26.15 3.04 8.68
CA SER A 89 -26.24 3.80 7.43
C SER A 89 -25.40 3.22 6.29
N SER A 90 -24.28 2.56 6.61
CA SER A 90 -23.36 2.02 5.59
C SER A 90 -23.66 0.57 5.21
N PHE A 91 -24.17 -0.23 6.15
CA PHE A 91 -24.27 -1.70 6.02
C PHE A 91 -25.66 -2.25 6.37
N GLY A 92 -26.60 -1.44 6.85
CA GLY A 92 -27.93 -1.89 7.29
C GLY A 92 -27.89 -2.77 8.54
N ASP A 93 -26.79 -2.72 9.30
CA ASP A 93 -26.56 -3.47 10.53
C ASP A 93 -25.84 -2.58 11.54
N SER A 94 -26.54 -2.21 12.62
CA SER A 94 -26.03 -1.39 13.72
C SER A 94 -25.15 -2.16 14.71
N SER A 95 -24.87 -3.44 14.47
CA SER A 95 -24.09 -4.24 15.40
C SER A 95 -22.61 -3.85 15.41
N VAL A 96 -22.09 -3.66 16.62
CA VAL A 96 -20.72 -3.19 16.91
C VAL A 96 -20.09 -4.10 17.95
N TYR A 97 -18.80 -4.38 17.80
CA TYR A 97 -17.99 -5.13 18.77
C TYR A 97 -16.78 -4.29 19.23
N VAL A 98 -16.16 -4.70 20.35
CA VAL A 98 -14.99 -4.02 20.92
C VAL A 98 -13.76 -4.90 20.76
N GLU A 99 -12.66 -4.29 20.35
CA GLU A 99 -11.33 -4.88 20.44
C GLU A 99 -10.37 -3.97 21.21
N LYS A 100 -9.30 -4.55 21.74
CA LYS A 100 -8.17 -3.77 22.24
C LYS A 100 -7.61 -2.93 21.09
N ALA A 101 -7.45 -1.62 21.30
CA ALA A 101 -6.78 -0.79 20.31
C ALA A 101 -5.27 -0.98 20.42
N ILE A 102 -4.66 -1.34 19.30
CA ILE A 102 -3.20 -1.31 19.17
C ILE A 102 -2.84 0.13 18.77
N VAL A 103 -2.20 0.85 19.69
CA VAL A 103 -1.80 2.24 19.47
C VAL A 103 -0.57 2.28 18.57
N ARG A 104 -0.63 3.12 17.53
CA ARG A 104 0.42 3.22 16.49
C ARG A 104 0.82 1.83 15.97
N PRO A 105 -0.15 1.09 15.41
CA PRO A 105 0.12 -0.26 14.95
C PRO A 105 1.01 -0.18 13.72
N ARG A 106 1.97 -1.08 13.67
CA ARG A 106 2.67 -1.43 12.45
C ARG A 106 1.97 -2.59 11.78
N HIS A 107 1.90 -2.55 10.46
CA HIS A 107 1.42 -3.66 9.66
C HIS A 107 2.64 -4.48 9.22
N ILE A 108 2.86 -5.61 9.89
CA ILE A 108 3.95 -6.54 9.59
C ILE A 108 3.38 -7.82 9.06
N GLU A 109 3.98 -8.39 8.04
CA GLU A 109 3.46 -9.61 7.42
C GLU A 109 4.56 -10.61 7.15
N ILE A 110 4.25 -11.90 7.27
CA ILE A 110 5.20 -12.99 7.10
C ILE A 110 4.89 -13.73 5.81
N GLN A 111 5.87 -13.78 4.91
CA GLN A 111 5.80 -14.64 3.75
C GLN A 111 5.95 -16.09 4.16
N ILE A 112 5.03 -16.94 3.72
CA ILE A 112 5.11 -18.39 3.89
C ILE A 112 5.09 -19.11 2.54
N PHE A 113 5.67 -20.30 2.55
CA PHE A 113 5.59 -21.28 1.48
C PHE A 113 5.28 -22.65 2.05
N SER A 114 4.48 -23.42 1.33
CA SER A 114 4.15 -24.80 1.74
C SER A 114 3.99 -25.70 0.53
N ASP A 115 4.44 -26.95 0.62
CA ASP A 115 4.30 -27.91 -0.47
C ASP A 115 3.30 -29.03 -0.13
N LYS A 116 3.05 -29.90 -1.11
CA LYS A 116 2.15 -31.07 -0.95
C LYS A 116 2.78 -32.21 -0.15
N HIS A 117 4.04 -32.06 0.28
CA HIS A 117 4.83 -33.08 0.98
C HIS A 117 4.93 -32.79 2.48
N GLY A 118 4.19 -31.79 2.98
CA GLY A 118 4.13 -31.43 4.39
C GLY A 118 5.22 -30.46 4.85
N ASN A 119 5.97 -29.86 3.92
CA ASN A 119 6.95 -28.84 4.26
C ASN A 119 6.26 -27.48 4.36
N HIS A 120 6.60 -26.72 5.40
CA HIS A 120 6.15 -25.34 5.61
C HIS A 120 7.36 -24.50 6.04
N VAL A 121 7.62 -23.41 5.33
CA VAL A 121 8.74 -22.50 5.58
C VAL A 121 8.28 -21.05 5.55
N HIS A 122 8.93 -20.19 6.33
CA HIS A 122 8.73 -18.75 6.27
C HIS A 122 9.96 -18.06 5.67
N LEU A 123 9.71 -17.03 4.88
CA LEU A 123 10.72 -16.23 4.18
C LEU A 123 10.93 -14.87 4.86
N GLY A 124 10.56 -14.78 6.13
CA GLY A 124 10.71 -13.59 6.96
C GLY A 124 9.57 -12.60 6.78
N GLU A 125 9.76 -11.41 7.33
CA GLU A 125 8.75 -10.36 7.41
C GLU A 125 8.94 -9.25 6.39
N ARG A 126 7.83 -8.58 6.07
CA ARG A 126 7.78 -7.29 5.42
C ARG A 126 7.11 -6.26 6.33
N GLU A 127 7.64 -5.05 6.32
CA GLU A 127 7.06 -3.86 6.92
C GLU A 127 6.19 -3.15 5.88
N CYS A 128 4.89 -3.14 6.12
CA CYS A 128 3.90 -2.60 5.19
C CYS A 128 3.06 -1.49 5.85
N SER A 129 3.60 -0.83 6.89
CA SER A 129 2.90 0.21 7.65
C SER A 129 2.62 1.48 6.87
N ILE A 130 3.39 1.78 5.82
CA ILE A 130 3.19 3.01 5.05
C ILE A 130 2.00 2.82 4.12
N GLN A 131 0.86 3.33 4.57
CA GLN A 131 -0.44 3.09 3.95
C GLN A 131 -1.22 4.39 3.75
N ARG A 132 -1.95 4.47 2.64
CA ARG A 132 -2.93 5.52 2.36
C ARG A 132 -4.32 4.88 2.33
N ARG A 133 -5.24 5.33 3.19
CA ARG A 133 -6.61 4.77 3.27
C ARG A 133 -6.62 3.23 3.33
N HIS A 134 -5.74 2.66 4.14
CA HIS A 134 -5.51 1.22 4.30
C HIS A 134 -4.92 0.48 3.08
N GLN A 135 -4.48 1.21 2.04
CA GLN A 135 -3.74 0.65 0.91
C GLN A 135 -2.24 0.85 1.13
N LYS A 136 -1.46 -0.23 1.07
CA LYS A 136 0.01 -0.21 1.18
C LYS A 136 0.60 0.56 -0.02
N VAL A 137 1.59 1.42 0.25
CA VAL A 137 2.24 2.25 -0.78
C VAL A 137 3.78 2.15 -0.78
N ILE A 138 4.37 1.87 0.39
CA ILE A 138 5.80 1.57 0.54
C ILE A 138 5.92 0.36 1.46
N GLU A 139 6.73 -0.60 1.03
CA GLU A 139 7.00 -1.83 1.73
C GLU A 139 8.50 -2.04 1.86
N GLU A 140 8.97 -2.60 2.97
CA GLU A 140 10.39 -2.93 3.13
C GLU A 140 10.63 -4.28 3.79
N CYS A 141 11.74 -4.91 3.45
CA CYS A 141 12.19 -6.17 4.02
C CYS A 141 13.69 -6.08 4.34
N PRO A 142 14.15 -6.45 5.55
CA PRO A 142 13.35 -6.74 6.75
C PRO A 142 12.66 -5.49 7.33
N SER A 143 11.82 -5.67 8.34
CA SER A 143 11.19 -4.56 9.08
C SER A 143 12.19 -3.89 10.04
N PRO A 144 12.19 -2.54 10.17
CA PRO A 144 13.07 -1.82 11.08
C PRO A 144 12.70 -1.96 12.57
N ILE A 145 11.45 -2.34 12.91
CA ILE A 145 11.09 -2.62 14.31
C ILE A 145 11.56 -4.01 14.76
N ASN A 146 11.77 -4.90 13.79
CA ASN A 146 11.92 -6.31 14.05
C ASN A 146 13.33 -6.66 14.51
N ASP A 147 13.42 -7.64 15.40
CA ASP A 147 14.66 -8.28 15.79
C ASP A 147 14.58 -9.78 15.49
N THR A 148 15.71 -10.49 15.58
CA THR A 148 15.78 -11.92 15.25
C THR A 148 14.78 -12.76 16.07
N ASN A 149 14.47 -12.36 17.30
CA ASN A 149 13.54 -13.10 18.15
C ASN A 149 12.09 -12.84 17.74
N LEU A 150 11.71 -11.58 17.52
CA LEU A 150 10.36 -11.24 17.04
C LEU A 150 10.10 -11.84 15.65
N ARG A 151 11.07 -11.80 14.72
CA ARG A 151 11.00 -12.49 13.42
C ARG A 151 10.69 -13.97 13.57
N ARG A 152 11.47 -14.66 14.41
CA ARG A 152 11.30 -16.09 14.65
C ARG A 152 9.91 -16.40 15.22
N LYS A 153 9.46 -15.65 16.23
CA LYS A 153 8.13 -15.83 16.84
C LYS A 153 6.99 -15.63 15.83
N MET A 154 7.02 -14.54 15.06
CA MET A 154 6.00 -14.29 14.03
C MET A 154 6.06 -15.35 12.91
N GLY A 155 7.27 -15.77 12.52
CA GLY A 155 7.51 -16.87 11.59
C GLY A 155 6.88 -18.19 12.05
N GLU A 156 7.15 -18.59 13.30
CA GLU A 156 6.56 -19.78 13.92
C GLU A 156 5.03 -19.70 13.95
N CYS A 157 4.47 -18.55 14.34
CA CYS A 157 3.02 -18.32 14.30
C CYS A 157 2.45 -18.43 12.88
N ALA A 158 3.10 -17.85 11.88
CA ALA A 158 2.64 -17.93 10.49
C ALA A 158 2.61 -19.38 9.98
N ILE A 159 3.60 -20.19 10.38
CA ILE A 159 3.65 -21.61 10.06
C ILE A 159 2.56 -22.41 10.77
N LEU A 160 2.21 -22.07 12.01
CA LEU A 160 1.08 -22.68 12.71
C LEU A 160 -0.25 -22.41 11.98
N VAL A 161 -0.48 -21.18 11.52
CA VAL A 161 -1.67 -20.84 10.70
C VAL A 161 -1.69 -21.65 9.41
N ALA A 162 -0.55 -21.73 8.69
CA ALA A 162 -0.44 -22.51 7.46
C ALA A 162 -0.77 -24.00 7.66
N LYS A 163 -0.25 -24.60 8.74
CA LYS A 163 -0.50 -26.00 9.10
C LYS A 163 -1.96 -26.25 9.43
N ALA A 164 -2.60 -25.32 10.15
CA ALA A 164 -4.00 -25.46 10.57
C ALA A 164 -4.98 -25.60 9.39
N VAL A 165 -4.62 -25.09 8.21
CA VAL A 165 -5.45 -25.17 7.00
C VAL A 165 -4.85 -26.05 5.90
N ASN A 166 -3.85 -26.88 6.20
CA ASN A 166 -3.12 -27.70 5.22
C ASN A 166 -2.69 -26.88 3.99
N TYR A 167 -2.12 -25.70 4.24
CA TYR A 167 -1.84 -24.72 3.19
C TYR A 167 -0.82 -25.23 2.16
N VAL A 168 -0.97 -24.83 0.89
CA VAL A 168 -0.05 -25.16 -0.22
C VAL A 168 0.17 -23.92 -1.08
N GLY A 169 1.40 -23.72 -1.54
CA GLY A 169 1.82 -22.60 -2.37
C GLY A 169 2.30 -21.39 -1.55
N ALA A 170 2.28 -20.22 -2.19
CA ALA A 170 2.66 -18.95 -1.59
C ALA A 170 1.48 -18.33 -0.85
N GLY A 171 1.70 -17.90 0.39
CA GLY A 171 0.73 -17.13 1.16
C GLY A 171 1.42 -16.15 2.10
N THR A 172 0.63 -15.25 2.68
CA THR A 172 1.15 -14.28 3.65
C THR A 172 0.24 -14.21 4.85
N VAL A 173 0.84 -14.28 6.05
CA VAL A 173 0.14 -14.07 7.32
C VAL A 173 0.43 -12.66 7.82
N GLU A 174 -0.60 -11.84 7.96
CA GLU A 174 -0.49 -10.44 8.37
C GLU A 174 -0.70 -10.29 9.88
N PHE A 175 0.06 -9.39 10.49
CA PHE A 175 0.04 -9.07 11.91
C PHE A 175 -0.03 -7.54 12.11
N LEU A 176 -0.77 -7.14 13.14
CA LEU A 176 -0.61 -5.82 13.74
C LEU A 176 0.42 -5.91 14.86
N VAL A 177 1.46 -5.09 14.79
CA VAL A 177 2.55 -5.04 15.78
C VAL A 177 2.54 -3.70 16.48
N SER A 178 2.53 -3.71 17.80
CA SER A 178 2.63 -2.52 18.63
C SER A 178 4.04 -1.93 18.57
N ASP A 179 4.16 -0.65 18.20
CA ASP A 179 5.45 0.08 18.20
C ASP A 179 6.04 0.25 19.61
N LEU A 180 5.21 0.10 20.66
CA LEU A 180 5.60 0.38 22.05
C LEU A 180 6.26 -0.82 22.75
N ASP A 181 5.65 -1.99 22.64
CA ASP A 181 6.03 -3.20 23.39
C ASP A 181 6.33 -4.40 22.49
N LYS A 182 6.25 -4.22 21.15
CA LYS A 182 6.42 -5.26 20.14
C LYS A 182 5.47 -6.46 20.30
N SER A 183 4.36 -6.28 21.02
CA SER A 183 3.27 -7.25 21.00
C SER A 183 2.70 -7.33 19.58
N PHE A 184 2.36 -8.53 19.13
CA PHE A 184 1.86 -8.76 17.78
C PHE A 184 0.60 -9.62 17.80
N TYR A 185 -0.28 -9.37 16.85
CA TYR A 185 -1.60 -9.99 16.79
C TYR A 185 -1.95 -10.29 15.34
N PHE A 186 -2.39 -11.52 15.07
CA PHE A 186 -2.87 -11.96 13.78
C PHE A 186 -4.01 -11.04 13.31
N LEU A 187 -3.90 -10.61 12.05
CA LEU A 187 -4.86 -9.75 11.38
C LEU A 187 -5.65 -10.55 10.35
N GLU A 188 -4.95 -11.10 9.36
CA GLU A 188 -5.52 -11.89 8.28
C GLU A 188 -4.47 -12.78 7.62
N MET A 189 -4.91 -13.60 6.67
CA MET A 189 -4.01 -14.34 5.80
C MET A 189 -4.42 -14.12 4.34
N ASN A 190 -3.49 -13.60 3.55
CA ASN A 190 -3.64 -13.51 2.11
C ASN A 190 -3.26 -14.85 1.47
N THR A 191 -4.25 -15.54 0.91
CA THR A 191 -4.10 -16.89 0.35
C THR A 191 -3.53 -16.90 -1.08
N ARG A 192 -2.61 -15.98 -1.36
CA ARG A 192 -1.98 -15.74 -2.67
C ARG A 192 -0.64 -15.02 -2.50
N LEU A 193 0.13 -14.96 -3.59
CA LEU A 193 1.26 -14.04 -3.69
C LEU A 193 0.77 -12.58 -3.60
N GLN A 194 1.58 -11.73 -2.99
CA GLN A 194 1.29 -10.31 -2.82
C GLN A 194 2.13 -9.43 -3.75
N VAL A 195 1.73 -8.15 -3.88
CA VAL A 195 2.36 -7.19 -4.79
C VAL A 195 3.82 -6.99 -4.42
N GLU A 196 4.05 -6.85 -3.11
CA GLU A 196 5.30 -6.58 -2.39
C GLU A 196 6.23 -7.81 -2.22
N HIS A 197 5.95 -8.94 -2.88
CA HIS A 197 6.87 -10.08 -2.84
C HIS A 197 8.32 -9.78 -3.32
N PRO A 198 8.60 -8.82 -4.23
CA PRO A 198 9.97 -8.54 -4.69
C PRO A 198 10.92 -8.14 -3.57
N VAL A 199 10.48 -7.45 -2.51
CA VAL A 199 11.38 -7.10 -1.41
C VAL A 199 11.87 -8.35 -0.65
N THR A 200 11.03 -9.38 -0.53
CA THR A 200 11.43 -10.67 0.03
C THR A 200 12.37 -11.43 -0.92
N GLU A 201 12.10 -11.42 -2.23
CA GLU A 201 12.99 -12.04 -3.23
C GLU A 201 14.39 -11.41 -3.23
N LEU A 202 14.47 -10.08 -3.15
CA LEU A 202 15.74 -9.36 -3.17
C LEU A 202 16.63 -9.68 -1.95
N VAL A 203 16.02 -9.91 -0.79
CA VAL A 203 16.73 -10.17 0.48
C VAL A 203 17.03 -11.65 0.68
N THR A 204 16.17 -12.55 0.21
CA THR A 204 16.36 -14.00 0.34
C THR A 204 17.02 -14.65 -0.87
N ARG A 205 16.98 -13.99 -2.03
CA ARG A 205 17.45 -14.48 -3.34
C ARG A 205 16.68 -15.72 -3.84
N ILE A 206 15.47 -15.92 -3.32
CA ILE A 206 14.56 -16.99 -3.73
C ILE A 206 13.52 -16.39 -4.67
N ASP A 207 13.33 -17.01 -5.85
CA ASP A 207 12.32 -16.64 -6.84
C ASP A 207 10.98 -17.27 -6.45
N LEU A 208 10.07 -16.45 -5.90
CA LEU A 208 8.81 -16.93 -5.32
C LEU A 208 7.82 -17.34 -6.39
N VAL A 209 7.79 -16.65 -7.54
CA VAL A 209 6.89 -17.02 -8.64
C VAL A 209 7.26 -18.38 -9.21
N ARG A 210 8.57 -18.62 -9.42
CA ARG A 210 9.07 -19.93 -9.85
C ARG A 210 8.76 -21.03 -8.84
N GLU A 211 8.99 -20.76 -7.56
CA GLU A 211 8.71 -21.73 -6.50
C GLU A 211 7.21 -22.07 -6.43
N GLN A 212 6.33 -21.09 -6.62
CA GLN A 212 4.89 -21.31 -6.69
C GLN A 212 4.49 -22.24 -7.84
N ILE A 213 5.14 -22.11 -9.00
CA ILE A 213 4.94 -22.99 -10.15
C ILE A 213 5.45 -24.41 -9.85
N ASN A 214 6.64 -24.55 -9.27
CA ASN A 214 7.22 -25.85 -8.90
C ASN A 214 6.32 -26.62 -7.91
N VAL A 215 5.89 -25.95 -6.84
CA VAL A 215 4.97 -26.53 -5.85
C VAL A 215 3.64 -26.92 -6.47
N ALA A 216 3.08 -26.09 -7.36
CA ALA A 216 1.85 -26.41 -8.06
C ALA A 216 2.01 -27.68 -8.93
N PHE A 217 3.18 -27.87 -9.55
CA PHE A 217 3.55 -29.06 -10.31
C PHE A 217 3.70 -30.31 -9.44
N GLY A 218 3.80 -30.16 -8.12
CA GLY A 218 3.91 -31.25 -7.16
C GLY A 218 5.34 -31.53 -6.70
N GLU A 219 6.30 -30.67 -7.04
CA GLU A 219 7.64 -30.73 -6.50
C GLU A 219 7.67 -30.43 -5.00
N LYS A 220 8.74 -30.86 -4.34
CA LYS A 220 9.07 -30.41 -2.98
C LYS A 220 9.60 -28.98 -3.02
N LEU A 221 9.52 -28.28 -1.88
CA LEU A 221 10.20 -27.00 -1.73
C LEU A 221 11.69 -27.14 -2.07
N SER A 222 12.21 -26.20 -2.85
CA SER A 222 13.61 -26.21 -3.31
C SER A 222 14.61 -25.83 -2.20
N PHE A 223 14.13 -25.49 -1.01
CA PHE A 223 14.92 -25.08 0.16
C PHE A 223 14.23 -25.48 1.47
N THR A 224 15.01 -25.57 2.53
CA THR A 224 14.55 -25.78 3.92
C THR A 224 14.50 -24.46 4.69
N GLN A 225 13.96 -24.46 5.92
CA GLN A 225 13.91 -23.25 6.74
C GLN A 225 15.32 -22.74 7.08
N GLU A 226 16.27 -23.65 7.24
CA GLU A 226 17.67 -23.39 7.58
C GLU A 226 18.45 -22.77 6.42
N ASP A 227 18.00 -22.99 5.17
CA ASP A 227 18.61 -22.38 3.97
C ASP A 227 18.20 -20.92 3.78
N VAL A 228 17.11 -20.48 4.43
CA VAL A 228 16.59 -19.10 4.30
C VAL A 228 17.51 -18.13 5.04
N ASN A 229 18.21 -17.31 4.25
CA ASN A 229 19.04 -16.23 4.74
C ASN A 229 18.42 -14.88 4.38
N TRP A 230 18.45 -13.93 5.32
CA TRP A 230 17.99 -12.56 5.10
C TRP A 230 19.19 -11.62 5.04
N ASP A 231 19.70 -11.35 3.84
CA ASP A 231 20.90 -10.55 3.64
C ASP A 231 20.56 -9.19 3.02
N GLY A 232 20.92 -8.10 3.71
CA GLY A 232 20.69 -6.74 3.26
C GLY A 232 19.29 -6.19 3.57
N HIS A 233 18.85 -5.23 2.77
CA HIS A 233 17.59 -4.51 2.94
C HIS A 233 17.02 -4.10 1.58
N ALA A 234 15.73 -4.31 1.39
CA ALA A 234 15.00 -3.93 0.20
C ALA A 234 13.80 -3.04 0.52
N ILE A 235 13.50 -2.11 -0.39
CA ILE A 235 12.37 -1.18 -0.30
C ILE A 235 11.65 -1.18 -1.64
N GLU A 236 10.33 -1.30 -1.63
CA GLU A 236 9.43 -1.16 -2.78
C GLU A 236 8.61 0.13 -2.65
N CYS A 237 8.38 0.80 -3.77
CA CYS A 237 7.45 1.91 -3.90
C CYS A 237 6.46 1.59 -5.02
N ARG A 238 5.16 1.66 -4.74
CA ARG A 238 4.12 1.41 -5.74
C ARG A 238 3.88 2.65 -6.60
N VAL A 239 4.40 2.67 -7.81
CA VAL A 239 4.27 3.81 -8.72
C VAL A 239 2.89 3.77 -9.36
N TYR A 240 1.99 4.62 -8.87
CA TYR A 240 0.65 4.82 -9.41
C TYR A 240 0.53 6.08 -10.27
N ALA A 241 -0.38 6.04 -11.25
CA ALA A 241 -0.91 7.19 -11.97
C ALA A 241 -1.95 7.91 -11.10
N GLU A 242 -1.46 8.60 -10.07
CA GLU A 242 -2.26 9.41 -9.14
C GLU A 242 -1.58 10.77 -8.94
N ASP A 243 -2.35 11.79 -8.53
CA ASP A 243 -1.84 13.12 -8.22
C ASP A 243 -1.76 13.37 -6.70
N PRO A 244 -0.58 13.22 -6.06
CA PRO A 244 -0.44 13.41 -4.61
C PRO A 244 -0.82 14.81 -4.11
N GLU A 245 -0.68 15.84 -4.94
CA GLU A 245 -1.02 17.22 -4.57
C GLU A 245 -2.54 17.43 -4.52
N ASN A 246 -3.28 16.60 -5.26
CA ASN A 246 -4.74 16.65 -5.33
C ASN A 246 -5.38 15.41 -4.70
N ASN A 247 -5.00 15.12 -3.44
CA ASN A 247 -5.55 14.03 -2.63
C ASN A 247 -5.44 12.64 -3.33
N PHE A 248 -4.38 12.45 -4.13
CA PHE A 248 -4.10 11.22 -4.87
C PHE A 248 -5.28 10.80 -5.75
N LEU A 249 -5.90 11.76 -6.44
CA LEU A 249 -6.89 11.47 -7.46
C LEU A 249 -6.23 10.71 -8.62
N PRO A 250 -6.90 9.70 -9.22
CA PRO A 250 -6.39 9.02 -10.40
C PRO A 250 -6.06 10.00 -11.53
N SER A 251 -4.95 9.76 -12.21
CA SER A 251 -4.46 10.53 -13.35
C SER A 251 -4.33 9.61 -14.58
N PRO A 252 -5.45 9.09 -15.11
CA PRO A 252 -5.46 8.31 -16.34
C PRO A 252 -4.98 9.17 -17.52
N GLY A 253 -4.46 8.52 -18.55
CA GLY A 253 -4.04 9.20 -19.77
C GLY A 253 -2.87 8.54 -20.46
N ARG A 254 -2.43 9.17 -21.54
CA ARG A 254 -1.33 8.67 -22.36
C ARG A 254 0.03 9.06 -21.78
N ILE A 255 0.89 8.07 -21.60
CA ILE A 255 2.29 8.29 -21.22
C ILE A 255 3.02 8.86 -22.44
N THR A 256 3.52 10.08 -22.33
CA THR A 256 4.24 10.76 -23.43
C THR A 256 5.75 10.60 -23.34
N ARG A 257 6.26 10.24 -22.16
CA ARG A 257 7.67 9.96 -21.89
C ARG A 257 7.78 8.93 -20.78
N LEU A 258 8.65 7.94 -20.94
CA LEU A 258 8.96 6.97 -19.89
C LEU A 258 10.46 6.72 -19.80
N ARG A 259 11.07 7.12 -18.69
CA ARG A 259 12.46 6.81 -18.37
C ARG A 259 12.51 6.05 -17.05
N LEU A 260 12.84 4.77 -17.13
CA LEU A 260 12.97 3.91 -15.96
C LEU A 260 14.36 4.06 -15.32
N PRO A 261 14.46 4.00 -13.98
CA PRO A 261 15.76 3.95 -13.31
C PRO A 261 16.44 2.60 -13.55
N GLN A 262 17.76 2.60 -13.59
CA GLN A 262 18.57 1.38 -13.84
C GLN A 262 19.73 1.28 -12.86
N GLY A 263 20.55 0.25 -13.00
CA GLY A 263 21.80 0.07 -12.25
C GLY A 263 21.69 -0.92 -11.09
N SER A 264 22.83 -1.13 -10.43
CA SER A 264 22.97 -2.19 -9.42
C SER A 264 21.99 -2.03 -8.26
N GLY A 265 21.27 -3.10 -7.95
CA GLY A 265 20.29 -3.15 -6.86
C GLY A 265 19.01 -2.36 -7.13
N VAL A 266 18.67 -2.08 -8.39
CA VAL A 266 17.38 -1.51 -8.81
C VAL A 266 16.64 -2.55 -9.63
N ARG A 267 15.36 -2.75 -9.31
CA ARG A 267 14.43 -3.63 -10.01
C ARG A 267 13.14 -2.84 -10.22
N ASP A 268 12.65 -2.79 -11.45
CA ASP A 268 11.37 -2.16 -11.79
C ASP A 268 10.49 -3.19 -12.49
N ASP A 269 9.40 -3.55 -11.83
CA ASP A 269 8.39 -4.47 -12.36
C ASP A 269 7.26 -3.63 -12.94
N GLY A 270 7.41 -3.21 -14.21
CA GLY A 270 6.48 -2.32 -14.92
C GLY A 270 5.55 -3.03 -15.90
N GLY A 271 4.33 -2.51 -16.04
CA GLY A 271 3.32 -3.02 -17.00
C GLY A 271 3.05 -2.08 -18.19
N VAL A 272 3.75 -0.95 -18.27
CA VAL A 272 3.49 0.11 -19.25
C VAL A 272 4.74 0.46 -20.07
N TYR A 273 4.54 1.18 -21.17
CA TYR A 273 5.60 1.65 -22.06
C TYR A 273 5.29 3.07 -22.55
N GLU A 274 6.29 3.75 -23.12
CA GLU A 274 6.09 5.07 -23.71
C GLU A 274 5.03 5.02 -24.82
N GLY A 275 4.01 5.86 -24.72
CA GLY A 275 2.87 5.88 -25.63
C GLY A 275 1.68 5.02 -25.19
N ALA A 276 1.82 4.20 -24.13
CA ALA A 276 0.71 3.46 -23.53
C ALA A 276 -0.32 4.40 -22.87
N GLU A 277 -1.56 3.93 -22.77
CA GLU A 277 -2.66 4.63 -22.09
C GLU A 277 -2.97 3.95 -20.76
N VAL A 278 -2.89 4.72 -19.67
CA VAL A 278 -3.38 4.28 -18.35
C VAL A 278 -4.88 4.53 -18.31
N SER A 279 -5.66 3.45 -18.25
CA SER A 279 -7.12 3.53 -18.32
C SER A 279 -7.75 3.83 -16.96
N ILE A 280 -9.00 4.26 -16.98
CA ILE A 280 -9.84 4.42 -15.78
C ILE A 280 -10.45 3.11 -15.28
N TYR A 281 -10.35 2.03 -16.06
CA TYR A 281 -11.10 0.80 -15.82
C TYR A 281 -10.37 -0.17 -14.89
N TYR A 282 -9.07 0.04 -14.70
CA TYR A 282 -8.22 -0.83 -13.89
C TYR A 282 -7.53 -0.04 -12.78
N ASP A 283 -6.85 -0.78 -11.91
CA ASP A 283 -5.93 -0.19 -10.95
C ASP A 283 -4.85 0.65 -11.68
N PRO A 284 -4.57 1.89 -11.25
CA PRO A 284 -3.71 2.82 -11.98
C PRO A 284 -2.21 2.57 -11.78
N MET A 285 -1.79 1.37 -11.38
CA MET A 285 -0.38 1.03 -11.16
C MET A 285 0.40 1.03 -12.48
N ILE A 286 1.52 1.75 -12.47
CA ILE A 286 2.49 1.89 -13.56
C ILE A 286 3.57 0.83 -13.41
N SER A 287 4.18 0.78 -12.22
CA SER A 287 5.23 -0.19 -11.87
C SER A 287 5.38 -0.35 -10.36
N LYS A 288 6.15 -1.36 -9.97
CA LYS A 288 6.70 -1.50 -8.63
C LYS A 288 8.20 -1.20 -8.70
N LEU A 289 8.62 -0.08 -8.11
CA LEU A 289 10.03 0.27 -8.05
C LEU A 289 10.63 -0.32 -6.77
N CYS A 290 11.53 -1.29 -6.94
CA CYS A 290 12.24 -1.93 -5.85
C CYS A 290 13.72 -1.56 -5.87
N VAL A 291 14.30 -1.38 -4.67
CA VAL A 291 15.75 -1.30 -4.52
C VAL A 291 16.24 -2.27 -3.45
N TYR A 292 17.50 -2.67 -3.57
CA TYR A 292 18.21 -3.52 -2.63
C TYR A 292 19.54 -2.88 -2.23
N ALA A 293 19.96 -3.04 -0.98
CA ALA A 293 21.26 -2.63 -0.47
C ALA A 293 21.74 -3.51 0.69
N ARG A 294 22.97 -3.30 1.18
CA ARG A 294 23.47 -4.01 2.36
C ARG A 294 22.86 -3.51 3.67
N THR A 295 22.45 -2.24 3.70
CA THR A 295 21.82 -1.64 4.88
C THR A 295 20.59 -0.85 4.47
N ARG A 296 19.64 -0.67 5.41
CA ARG A 296 18.47 0.18 5.19
C ARG A 296 18.83 1.59 4.72
N ARG A 297 19.88 2.19 5.31
CA ARG A 297 20.32 3.53 4.92
C ARG A 297 20.79 3.59 3.47
N GLU A 298 21.61 2.62 3.06
CA GLU A 298 22.03 2.51 1.66
C GLU A 298 20.86 2.22 0.70
N ALA A 299 19.84 1.47 1.15
CA ALA A 299 18.63 1.23 0.38
C ALA A 299 17.84 2.53 0.16
N ILE A 300 17.69 3.35 1.21
CA ILE A 300 17.09 4.69 1.10
C ILE A 300 17.89 5.57 0.14
N ASP A 301 19.22 5.62 0.27
CA ASP A 301 20.06 6.42 -0.62
C ASP A 301 19.98 5.95 -2.09
N ARG A 302 19.87 4.63 -2.31
CA ARG A 302 19.63 4.06 -3.63
C ARG A 302 18.24 4.39 -4.17
N MET A 303 17.20 4.32 -3.34
CA MET A 303 15.83 4.67 -3.72
C MET A 303 15.74 6.15 -4.10
N ARG A 304 16.37 7.06 -3.34
CA ARG A 304 16.45 8.49 -3.67
C ARG A 304 17.01 8.72 -5.07
N ARG A 305 18.09 8.01 -5.41
CA ARG A 305 18.71 8.11 -6.73
C ARG A 305 17.80 7.53 -7.82
N ALA A 306 17.23 6.35 -7.62
CA ALA A 306 16.30 5.74 -8.56
C ALA A 306 15.06 6.63 -8.82
N LEU A 307 14.46 7.19 -7.77
CA LEU A 307 13.31 8.10 -7.90
C LEU A 307 13.64 9.40 -8.63
N ARG A 308 14.88 9.92 -8.54
CA ARG A 308 15.33 11.09 -9.32
C ARG A 308 15.52 10.78 -10.80
N GLU A 309 15.93 9.55 -11.13
CA GLU A 309 16.11 9.09 -12.52
C GLU A 309 14.78 8.70 -13.18
N TYR A 310 13.77 8.31 -12.38
CA TYR A 310 12.47 7.91 -12.89
C TYR A 310 11.66 9.11 -13.38
N GLU A 311 11.42 9.17 -14.69
CA GLU A 311 10.59 10.18 -15.34
C GLU A 311 9.36 9.53 -16.01
N VAL A 312 8.17 10.08 -15.73
CA VAL A 312 6.92 9.75 -16.41
C VAL A 312 6.30 11.06 -16.87
N GLY A 313 6.06 11.19 -18.18
CA GLY A 313 5.43 12.34 -18.80
C GLY A 313 4.01 12.05 -19.27
N GLY A 314 3.16 13.08 -19.34
CA GLY A 314 1.79 13.00 -19.85
C GLY A 314 0.72 12.78 -18.78
N ILE A 315 1.09 12.16 -17.65
CA ILE A 315 0.22 11.90 -16.49
C ILE A 315 0.92 12.32 -15.19
N LYS A 316 0.15 12.49 -14.12
CA LYS A 316 0.68 12.66 -12.76
C LYS A 316 0.97 11.29 -12.15
N THR A 317 1.96 11.26 -11.25
CA THR A 317 2.36 10.02 -10.57
C THR A 317 2.67 10.26 -9.10
N THR A 318 2.77 9.15 -8.36
CA THR A 318 3.22 9.12 -6.95
C THR A 318 4.72 9.34 -6.75
N LEU A 319 5.52 9.43 -7.84
CA LEU A 319 6.98 9.61 -7.74
C LEU A 319 7.42 10.83 -6.89
N PRO A 320 6.81 12.03 -7.01
CA PRO A 320 7.19 13.17 -6.17
C PRO A 320 6.95 12.91 -4.69
N PHE A 321 5.84 12.25 -4.34
CA PHE A 321 5.53 11.89 -2.96
C PHE A 321 6.58 10.96 -2.34
N PHE A 322 7.02 9.94 -3.10
CA PHE A 322 8.08 9.05 -2.64
C PHE A 322 9.42 9.75 -2.48
N ARG A 323 9.76 10.72 -3.35
CA ARG A 323 10.99 11.52 -3.21
C ARG A 323 11.00 12.27 -1.87
N GLU A 324 9.87 12.81 -1.47
CA GLU A 324 9.76 13.52 -0.18
C GLU A 324 9.83 12.56 1.01
N ILE A 325 9.13 11.41 0.97
CA ILE A 325 9.20 10.41 2.05
C ILE A 325 10.64 9.92 2.26
N MET A 326 11.40 9.69 1.19
CA MET A 326 12.79 9.25 1.31
C MET A 326 13.70 10.29 1.98
N GLU A 327 13.28 11.55 2.06
CA GLU A 327 13.97 12.63 2.79
C GLU A 327 13.42 12.85 4.21
N ASP A 328 12.32 12.21 4.60
CA ASP A 328 11.70 12.39 5.91
C ASP A 328 12.51 11.72 7.03
N GLU A 329 12.70 12.45 8.12
CA GLU A 329 13.50 12.01 9.27
C GLU A 329 12.85 10.83 10.02
N GLU A 330 11.52 10.77 10.15
CA GLU A 330 10.85 9.64 10.79
C GLU A 330 10.95 8.38 9.93
N PHE A 331 10.80 8.52 8.60
CA PHE A 331 11.00 7.40 7.68
C PHE A 331 12.44 6.86 7.76
N ILE A 332 13.44 7.75 7.69
CA ILE A 332 14.85 7.39 7.81
C ILE A 332 15.15 6.70 9.15
N ALA A 333 14.58 7.19 10.24
CA ALA A 333 14.75 6.61 11.57
C ALA A 333 13.95 5.30 11.77
N GLY A 334 13.09 4.92 10.83
CA GLY A 334 12.24 3.73 10.93
C GLY A 334 11.10 3.89 11.94
N LYS A 335 10.68 5.13 12.25
CA LYS A 335 9.53 5.46 13.12
C LYS A 335 8.23 5.37 12.31
N LEU A 336 7.84 4.16 11.97
CA LEU A 336 6.72 3.88 11.08
C LEU A 336 5.51 3.37 11.88
N ASP A 337 4.32 3.63 11.37
CA ASP A 337 3.05 3.01 11.78
C ASP A 337 1.99 3.36 10.72
N THR A 338 0.78 2.78 10.80
CA THR A 338 -0.28 3.00 9.81
C THR A 338 -0.75 4.45 9.70
N GLY A 339 -0.45 5.30 10.69
CA GLY A 339 -0.74 6.74 10.68
C GLY A 339 0.39 7.61 10.13
N PHE A 340 1.47 7.01 9.62
CA PHE A 340 2.66 7.74 9.18
C PHE A 340 2.37 8.82 8.12
N ILE A 341 1.61 8.48 7.06
CA ILE A 341 1.37 9.42 5.94
C ILE A 341 0.57 10.64 6.40
N GLU A 342 -0.39 10.45 7.30
CA GLU A 342 -1.18 11.56 7.86
C GLU A 342 -0.28 12.53 8.63
N ARG A 343 0.52 12.00 9.57
CA ARG A 343 1.48 12.81 10.32
C ARG A 343 2.52 13.47 9.43
N PHE A 344 3.02 12.77 8.42
CA PHE A 344 3.96 13.30 7.44
C PHE A 344 3.37 14.53 6.71
N ASN A 345 2.12 14.42 6.24
CA ASN A 345 1.42 15.52 5.57
C ASN A 345 1.15 16.71 6.52
N GLU A 346 0.84 16.46 7.79
CA GLU A 346 0.69 17.51 8.81
C GLU A 346 2.00 18.26 9.05
N ARG A 347 3.12 17.52 9.23
CA ARG A 347 4.46 18.12 9.37
C ARG A 347 4.85 18.92 8.13
N LYS A 348 4.49 18.43 6.94
CA LYS A 348 4.72 19.14 5.67
C LYS A 348 3.97 20.46 5.60
N LYS A 349 2.68 20.49 5.97
CA LYS A 349 1.86 21.71 5.99
C LYS A 349 2.38 22.76 6.98
N ALA A 350 2.93 22.31 8.10
CA ALA A 350 3.46 23.20 9.14
C ALA A 350 4.78 23.89 8.75
N LYS A 351 5.44 23.44 7.67
CA LYS A 351 6.69 24.02 7.21
C LYS A 351 6.40 25.31 6.43
N GLU A 352 6.64 26.46 7.05
CA GLU A 352 6.60 27.73 6.32
C GLU A 352 7.68 27.75 5.22
N LEU A 353 7.31 28.15 4.00
CA LEU A 353 8.28 28.41 2.95
C LEU A 353 9.26 29.46 3.44
N SER A 354 10.55 29.17 3.32
CA SER A 354 11.59 30.18 3.48
C SER A 354 11.39 31.33 2.49
N GLU A 355 11.91 32.51 2.80
CA GLU A 355 11.84 33.69 1.92
C GLU A 355 12.40 33.37 0.53
N THR A 356 13.51 32.63 0.47
CA THR A 356 14.13 32.17 -0.77
C THR A 356 13.24 31.22 -1.59
N GLU A 357 12.53 30.30 -0.93
CA GLU A 357 11.60 29.40 -1.63
C GLU A 357 10.37 30.15 -2.17
N ARG A 358 9.90 31.18 -1.45
CA ARG A 358 8.83 32.06 -1.95
C ARG A 358 9.30 32.87 -3.16
N ASP A 359 10.48 33.44 -3.10
CA ASP A 359 11.06 34.21 -4.20
C ASP A 359 11.28 33.33 -5.43
N MET A 360 11.82 32.11 -5.25
CA MET A 360 11.96 31.16 -6.36
C MET A 360 10.61 30.76 -6.95
N ALA A 361 9.60 30.47 -6.12
CA ALA A 361 8.26 30.14 -6.60
C ALA A 361 7.63 31.31 -7.39
N LEU A 362 7.82 32.55 -6.94
CA LEU A 362 7.37 33.75 -7.64
C LEU A 362 8.08 33.92 -8.98
N ILE A 363 9.40 33.74 -9.03
CA ILE A 363 10.19 33.84 -10.27
C ILE A 363 9.75 32.77 -11.28
N VAL A 364 9.63 31.50 -10.86
CA VAL A 364 9.21 30.40 -11.73
C VAL A 364 7.78 30.64 -12.25
N SER A 365 6.87 31.10 -11.39
CA SER A 365 5.49 31.43 -11.79
C SER A 365 5.47 32.56 -12.83
N ALA A 366 6.29 33.60 -12.64
CA ALA A 366 6.41 34.71 -13.58
C ALA A 366 6.97 34.25 -14.95
N LEU A 367 7.98 33.38 -14.95
CA LEU A 367 8.55 32.81 -16.17
C LEU A 367 7.54 31.92 -16.91
N ALA A 368 6.87 31.01 -16.20
CA ALA A 368 5.84 30.15 -16.79
C ALA A 368 4.67 30.96 -17.37
N TYR A 369 4.27 32.05 -16.68
CA TYR A 369 3.26 32.98 -17.20
C TYR A 369 3.75 33.71 -18.45
N ALA A 370 5.00 34.19 -18.47
CA ALA A 370 5.59 34.85 -19.63
C ALA A 370 5.69 33.90 -20.84
N ASP A 371 6.11 32.65 -20.64
CA ASP A 371 6.15 31.63 -21.70
C ASP A 371 4.75 31.31 -22.24
N LYS A 372 3.75 31.21 -21.36
CA LYS A 372 2.35 31.03 -21.76
C LYS A 372 1.83 32.22 -22.57
N GLN A 373 2.16 33.44 -22.16
CA GLN A 373 1.82 34.67 -22.90
C GLN A 373 2.50 34.69 -24.27
N LYS A 374 3.76 34.26 -24.36
CA LYS A 374 4.51 34.19 -25.62
C LYS A 374 3.92 33.15 -26.57
N ALA A 375 3.53 31.98 -26.06
CA ALA A 375 2.83 30.96 -26.85
C ALA A 375 1.45 31.44 -27.35
N LEU A 376 0.76 32.27 -26.56
CA LEU A 376 -0.50 32.92 -26.98
C LEU A 376 -0.28 34.01 -28.03
N SER A 377 0.78 34.83 -27.90
CA SER A 377 1.13 35.84 -28.89
C SER A 377 1.61 35.24 -30.22
N ASP A 378 2.35 34.14 -30.16
CA ASP A 378 2.83 33.42 -31.35
C ASP A 378 1.67 32.72 -32.10
N ASN A 379 0.62 32.31 -31.38
CA ASN A 379 -0.61 31.81 -32.01
C ASN A 379 -1.50 32.95 -32.55
N ALA A 380 -1.48 34.13 -31.93
CA ALA A 380 -2.22 35.31 -32.41
C ALA A 380 -1.55 35.98 -33.64
N THR A 381 -0.26 35.72 -33.87
CA THR A 381 0.51 36.25 -35.02
C THR A 381 0.59 35.29 -36.20
N LYS A 382 -0.03 34.10 -36.14
CA LYS A 382 -0.28 33.32 -37.36
C LYS A 382 -1.19 34.16 -38.26
N PRO A 383 -0.74 34.54 -39.47
CA PRO A 383 -1.57 35.32 -40.36
C PRO A 383 -2.82 34.50 -40.65
N ASP A 384 -3.97 35.14 -40.46
CA ASP A 384 -5.26 34.65 -40.91
C ASP A 384 -5.05 34.08 -42.32
N VAL A 385 -5.22 32.77 -42.48
CA VAL A 385 -4.92 32.08 -43.73
C VAL A 385 -5.72 32.81 -44.80
N LYS A 386 -5.04 33.63 -45.61
CA LYS A 386 -5.67 34.35 -46.72
C LYS A 386 -6.26 33.29 -47.62
N ILE A 387 -7.55 33.02 -47.45
CA ILE A 387 -8.28 32.11 -48.30
C ILE A 387 -8.10 32.67 -49.71
N SER A 388 -7.41 31.90 -50.55
CA SER A 388 -7.14 32.29 -51.93
C SER A 388 -8.45 32.72 -52.59
N ARG A 389 -8.44 33.86 -53.30
CA ARG A 389 -9.61 34.33 -54.05
C ARG A 389 -10.10 33.26 -55.05
N TRP A 390 -9.21 32.37 -55.51
CA TRP A 390 -9.56 31.20 -56.31
C TRP A 390 -10.33 30.12 -55.54
N ALA A 391 -10.03 29.91 -54.26
CA ALA A 391 -10.77 28.98 -53.40
C ALA A 391 -12.18 29.50 -53.06
N ILE A 392 -12.35 30.82 -52.96
CA ILE A 392 -13.66 31.47 -52.79
C ILE A 392 -14.49 31.35 -54.08
N ALA A 393 -13.89 31.62 -55.25
CA ALA A 393 -14.55 31.49 -56.55
C ALA A 393 -14.97 30.03 -56.86
N GLY A 394 -14.12 29.05 -56.52
CA GLY A 394 -14.44 27.63 -56.68
C GLY A 394 -15.63 27.18 -55.84
N ARG A 395 -15.77 27.71 -54.60
CA ARG A 395 -16.94 27.44 -53.75
C ARG A 395 -18.22 28.10 -54.28
N MET A 396 -18.14 29.31 -54.84
CA MET A 396 -19.31 29.96 -55.43
C MET A 396 -19.85 29.20 -56.66
N ASN A 397 -18.96 28.63 -57.48
CA ASN A 397 -19.38 27.79 -58.62
C ASN A 397 -20.00 26.44 -58.20
N SER A 398 -19.67 25.90 -57.02
CA SER A 398 -20.31 24.66 -56.53
C SER A 398 -21.75 24.86 -56.01
N PHE A 399 -22.18 26.09 -55.77
CA PHE A 399 -23.56 26.40 -55.32
C PHE A 399 -24.48 26.85 -56.47
N GLY A 400 -24.00 26.89 -57.72
CA GLY A 400 -24.75 27.39 -58.88
C GLY A 400 -25.52 26.37 -59.71
N ASN A 401 -25.54 25.09 -59.33
CA ASN A 401 -26.12 24.01 -60.17
C ASN A 401 -27.31 23.27 -59.54
N HIS A 402 -28.11 23.94 -58.70
CA HIS A 402 -29.44 23.47 -58.29
C HIS A 402 -30.46 24.61 -58.35
N PHE A 403 -30.95 24.88 -59.57
CA PHE A 403 -32.31 25.35 -59.83
C PHE A 403 -32.80 24.68 -61.12
#